data_AF-A0A0M1VTF6-F1
#
_entry.id   AF-A0A0M1VTF6-F1
#
_cell.length_a   1.000
_cell.length_b   1.000
_cell.length_c   1.000
_cell.angle_alpha   90.00
_cell.angle_beta   90.00
_cell.angle_gamma   90.00
#
_symmetry.space_group_name_H-M   'P 1'
#
loop_
_entity.id
_entity.type
_entity.pdbx_description
1 polymer ?
#
loop_
_entity_poly.entity_id
_entity_poly.type
_entity_poly.pdbx_seq_one_letter_code
_entity_poly.pdbx_strand_id
1 'polypeptide(L)'
;MSRVFKRNGKVFTETKYNKDFVEFARSNKAKWDGKYWAFNEEIETEVIAKVKEIYGKFENAKYDSDVTFQTLIDDKATWGEIPEELQEKMLKGNGKNKFVEKNGKLWYKWSALAFENGYKINEDGSIKIDNNAVFVDFYEKRD
;
A
#
# COMPACT_ATOMS: atom_id res chain seq x y z
N MET A 1 10.06 -11.97 8.76
CA MET A 1 9.53 -11.54 7.46
C MET A 1 10.26 -10.27 7.10
N SER A 2 10.69 -10.11 5.84
CA SER A 2 11.34 -8.90 5.37
C SER A 2 10.40 -8.17 4.43
N ARG A 3 10.24 -6.87 4.60
CA ARG A 3 9.31 -6.05 3.81
C ARG A 3 9.97 -4.75 3.38
N VAL A 4 9.67 -4.31 2.17
CA VAL A 4 10.00 -3.00 1.63
C VAL A 4 8.71 -2.33 1.20
N PHE A 5 8.49 -1.09 1.64
CA PHE A 5 7.30 -0.33 1.29
C PHE A 5 7.53 1.17 1.25
N LYS A 6 6.65 1.93 0.59
CA LYS A 6 6.73 3.39 0.58
C LYS A 6 5.70 4.03 1.50
N ARG A 7 6.09 5.17 2.04
CA ARG A 7 5.22 6.05 2.84
C ARG A 7 5.74 7.47 2.79
N ASN A 8 4.90 8.44 2.46
CA ASN A 8 5.23 9.88 2.46
C ASN A 8 6.53 10.21 1.69
N GLY A 9 6.69 9.70 0.47
CA GLY A 9 7.86 9.96 -0.38
C GLY A 9 9.18 9.36 0.14
N LYS A 10 9.10 8.26 0.90
CA LYS A 10 10.25 7.54 1.46
C LYS A 10 10.05 6.04 1.34
N VAL A 11 11.16 5.32 1.32
CA VAL A 11 11.18 3.85 1.30
C VAL A 11 11.49 3.35 2.71
N PHE A 12 10.65 2.47 3.22
CA PHE A 12 10.77 1.86 4.53
C PHE A 12 11.10 0.40 4.40
N THR A 13 11.93 -0.10 5.31
CA THR A 13 12.22 -1.54 5.41
C THR A 13 11.93 -2.06 6.80
N GLU A 14 11.16 -3.15 6.87
CA GLU A 14 10.97 -3.97 8.07
C GLU A 14 11.78 -5.26 7.90
N THR A 15 12.93 -5.34 8.57
CA THR A 15 13.84 -6.49 8.44
C THR A 15 14.36 -6.92 9.81
N LYS A 16 14.76 -8.20 9.91
CA LYS A 16 15.52 -8.66 11.09
C LYS A 16 16.90 -8.02 11.10
N TYR A 17 17.48 -7.83 12.29
CA TYR A 17 18.83 -7.30 12.42
C TYR A 17 19.83 -8.12 11.58
N ASN A 18 20.59 -7.41 10.76
CA ASN A 18 21.75 -7.93 10.03
C ASN A 18 22.78 -6.81 9.97
N LYS A 19 24.04 -7.13 10.26
CA LYS A 19 25.11 -6.14 10.36
C LYS A 19 25.35 -5.41 9.03
N ASP A 20 25.41 -6.15 7.93
CA ASP A 20 25.68 -5.61 6.59
C ASP A 20 24.53 -4.71 6.11
N PHE A 21 23.28 -5.08 6.44
CA PHE A 21 22.14 -4.23 6.14
C PHE A 21 22.14 -2.92 6.95
N VAL A 22 22.53 -2.99 8.23
CA VAL A 22 22.64 -1.79 9.08
C VAL A 22 23.75 -0.86 8.59
N GLU A 23 24.87 -1.41 8.13
CA GLU A 23 25.95 -0.63 7.51
C GLU A 23 25.48 0.05 6.22
N PHE A 24 24.77 -0.68 5.35
CA PHE A 24 24.13 -0.13 4.16
C PHE A 24 23.10 0.97 4.49
N ALA A 25 22.28 0.78 5.52
CA ALA A 25 21.29 1.77 5.95
C ALA A 25 21.97 3.07 6.41
N ARG A 26 23.06 2.94 7.19
CA ARG A 26 23.83 4.09 7.68
C ARG A 26 24.57 4.81 6.57
N SER A 27 25.19 4.09 5.63
CA SER A 27 25.90 4.71 4.49
C SER A 27 24.95 5.53 3.61
N ASN A 28 23.70 5.09 3.50
CA ASN A 28 22.63 5.78 2.77
C ASN A 28 21.85 6.81 3.61
N LYS A 29 22.35 7.16 4.81
CA LYS A 29 21.73 8.15 5.72
C LYS A 29 20.27 7.82 6.08
N ALA A 30 19.91 6.54 6.08
CA ALA A 30 18.59 6.09 6.48
C ALA A 30 18.34 6.36 7.98
N LYS A 31 17.09 6.65 8.34
CA LYS A 31 16.68 6.92 9.73
C LYS A 31 15.97 5.71 10.32
N TRP A 32 16.37 5.29 11.51
CA TRP A 32 15.66 4.26 12.27
C TRP A 32 14.58 4.91 13.15
N ASP A 33 13.35 4.41 13.09
CA ASP A 33 12.22 4.92 13.88
C ASP A 33 11.82 4.02 15.07
N GLY A 34 12.58 2.96 15.33
CA GLY A 34 12.28 1.94 16.34
C GLY A 34 11.72 0.65 15.76
N LYS A 35 11.19 0.68 14.53
CA LYS A 35 10.64 -0.50 13.84
C LYS A 35 11.12 -0.63 12.40
N TYR A 36 11.36 0.49 11.72
CA TYR A 36 11.68 0.57 10.31
C TYR A 36 12.91 1.45 10.04
N TRP A 37 13.64 1.10 9.00
CA TRP A 37 14.61 2.00 8.39
C TRP A 37 13.94 2.80 7.28
N ALA A 38 14.02 4.13 7.34
CA ALA A 38 13.48 5.04 6.36
C ALA A 38 14.59 5.63 5.48
N PHE A 39 14.50 5.36 4.18
CA PHE A 39 15.41 5.75 3.11
C PHE A 39 14.77 6.83 2.23
N ASN A 40 15.61 7.55 1.46
CA ASN A 40 15.11 8.40 0.37
C ASN A 40 14.46 7.52 -0.71
N GLU A 41 13.40 8.02 -1.35
CA GLU A 41 12.71 7.29 -2.41
C GLU A 41 13.59 7.07 -3.65
N GLU A 42 14.51 7.99 -3.93
CA GLU A 42 15.43 7.92 -5.07
C GLU A 42 16.31 6.65 -5.09
N ILE A 43 16.55 6.03 -3.93
CA ILE A 43 17.38 4.83 -3.79
C ILE A 43 16.55 3.55 -3.60
N GLU A 44 15.25 3.57 -3.94
CA GLU A 44 14.35 2.42 -3.82
C GLU A 44 14.94 1.16 -4.46
N THR A 45 15.44 1.25 -5.70
CA THR A 45 15.97 0.10 -6.43
C THR A 45 17.17 -0.53 -5.71
N GLU A 46 18.03 0.30 -5.11
CA GLU A 46 19.19 -0.15 -4.34
C GLU A 46 18.77 -0.83 -3.04
N VAL A 47 17.78 -0.25 -2.34
CA VAL A 47 17.22 -0.82 -1.12
C VAL A 47 16.60 -2.19 -1.39
N ILE A 48 15.79 -2.31 -2.46
CA ILE A 48 15.19 -3.58 -2.90
C ILE A 48 16.28 -4.61 -3.21
N ALA A 49 17.30 -4.23 -3.98
CA ALA A 49 18.40 -5.12 -4.32
C ALA A 49 19.12 -5.62 -3.06
N LYS A 50 19.40 -4.73 -2.11
CA LYS A 50 20.11 -5.10 -0.86
C LYS A 50 19.27 -5.97 0.06
N VAL A 51 17.97 -5.70 0.18
CA VAL A 51 17.06 -6.55 0.97
C VAL A 51 16.96 -7.94 0.35
N LYS A 52 16.85 -8.03 -0.99
CA LYS A 52 16.84 -9.32 -1.69
C LYS A 52 18.15 -10.10 -1.52
N GLU A 53 19.29 -9.41 -1.59
CA GLU A 53 20.62 -10.00 -1.37
C GLU A 53 20.75 -10.64 0.02
N ILE A 54 20.36 -9.91 1.07
CA ILE A 54 20.58 -10.34 2.46
C ILE A 54 19.51 -11.30 2.96
N TYR A 55 18.25 -11.07 2.60
CA TYR A 55 17.11 -11.78 3.19
C TYR A 55 16.39 -12.72 2.21
N GLY A 56 16.76 -12.70 0.93
CA GLY A 56 16.14 -13.53 -0.10
C GLY A 56 14.73 -13.06 -0.44
N LYS A 57 13.71 -13.87 -0.08
CA LYS A 57 12.31 -13.54 -0.35
C LYS A 57 11.84 -12.46 0.61
N PHE A 58 11.31 -11.37 0.05
CA PHE A 58 10.74 -10.25 0.79
C PHE A 58 9.45 -9.79 0.13
N GLU A 59 8.61 -9.10 0.89
CA GLU A 59 7.42 -8.46 0.34
C GLU A 59 7.76 -7.06 -0.14
N ASN A 60 7.49 -6.80 -1.43
CA ASN A 60 7.57 -5.47 -2.01
C ASN A 60 6.15 -4.94 -2.19
N ALA A 61 5.71 -4.04 -1.33
CA ALA A 61 4.40 -3.43 -1.45
C ALA A 61 4.57 -1.92 -1.41
N LYS A 62 4.09 -1.19 -2.41
CA LYS A 62 4.27 0.27 -2.48
C LYS A 62 3.72 0.96 -1.23
N TYR A 63 2.74 0.37 -0.54
CA TYR A 63 2.13 0.95 0.67
C TYR A 63 2.23 0.00 1.88
N ASP A 64 2.17 0.57 3.09
CA ASP A 64 1.92 -0.22 4.31
C ASP A 64 0.42 -0.63 4.37
N SER A 65 0.07 -1.68 5.11
CA SER A 65 -1.34 -2.03 5.36
C SER A 65 -2.05 -1.00 6.26
N ASP A 66 -1.30 -0.16 6.97
CA ASP A 66 -1.80 1.00 7.74
C ASP A 66 -1.71 2.34 6.98
N VAL A 67 -1.48 2.31 5.65
CA VAL A 67 -1.50 3.52 4.82
C VAL A 67 -2.82 4.27 4.97
N THR A 68 -2.75 5.60 5.07
CA THR A 68 -3.98 6.39 5.16
C THR A 68 -4.71 6.37 3.82
N PHE A 69 -6.04 6.31 3.85
CA PHE A 69 -6.83 6.35 2.61
C PHE A 69 -6.64 7.67 1.85
N GLN A 70 -6.34 8.77 2.54
CA GLN A 70 -6.03 10.04 1.89
C GLN A 70 -4.76 9.92 1.04
N THR A 71 -3.70 9.30 1.57
CA THR A 71 -2.46 9.05 0.80
C THR A 71 -2.73 8.24 -0.47
N LEU A 72 -3.57 7.20 -0.39
CA LEU A 72 -3.92 6.40 -1.57
C LEU A 72 -4.63 7.22 -2.65
N ILE A 73 -5.48 8.17 -2.25
CA ILE A 73 -6.18 9.08 -3.16
C ILE A 73 -5.20 10.10 -3.76
N ASP A 74 -4.40 10.76 -2.91
CA ASP A 74 -3.46 11.81 -3.31
C ASP A 74 -2.41 11.27 -4.29
N ASP A 75 -1.90 10.06 -4.04
CA ASP A 75 -0.89 9.39 -4.86
C ASP A 75 -1.49 8.72 -6.11
N LYS A 76 -2.82 8.76 -6.29
CA LYS A 76 -3.55 8.01 -7.33
C LYS A 76 -3.12 6.54 -7.38
N ALA A 77 -3.03 5.95 -6.20
CA ALA A 77 -2.61 4.57 -6.03
C ALA A 77 -3.56 3.61 -6.75
N THR A 78 -3.05 2.48 -7.23
CA THR A 78 -3.91 1.41 -7.77
C THR A 78 -4.16 0.31 -6.74
N TRP A 79 -5.24 -0.46 -6.94
CA TRP A 79 -5.57 -1.63 -6.12
C TRP A 79 -4.42 -2.64 -6.03
N GLY A 80 -3.70 -2.86 -7.13
CA GLY A 80 -2.57 -3.79 -7.19
C GLY A 80 -1.30 -3.27 -6.49
N GLU A 81 -1.21 -1.97 -6.24
CA GLU A 81 -0.07 -1.39 -5.54
C GLU A 81 -0.17 -1.52 -4.01
N ILE A 82 -1.37 -1.74 -3.47
CA ILE A 82 -1.57 -1.95 -2.03
C ILE A 82 -1.33 -3.42 -1.65
N PRO A 83 -0.84 -3.69 -0.42
CA PRO A 83 -0.60 -5.05 0.07
C PRO A 83 -1.84 -5.94 0.03
N GLU A 84 -1.66 -7.24 -0.21
CA GLU A 84 -2.74 -8.23 -0.15
C GLU A 84 -3.49 -8.19 1.19
N GLU A 85 -2.77 -8.02 2.31
CA GLU A 85 -3.39 -7.89 3.64
C GLU A 85 -4.40 -6.72 3.69
N LEU A 86 -4.09 -5.58 3.07
CA LEU A 86 -4.99 -4.43 3.01
C LEU A 86 -6.17 -4.71 2.06
N GLN A 87 -5.91 -5.32 0.90
CA GLN A 87 -6.97 -5.74 -0.02
C GLN A 87 -7.98 -6.66 0.67
N GLU A 88 -7.50 -7.66 1.41
CA GLU A 88 -8.34 -8.58 2.17
C GLU A 88 -9.11 -7.87 3.29
N LYS A 89 -8.47 -7.00 4.07
CA LYS A 89 -9.14 -6.19 5.11
C LYS A 89 -10.27 -5.34 4.53
N MET A 90 -10.06 -4.76 3.35
CA MET A 90 -11.06 -3.94 2.67
C MET A 90 -12.22 -4.78 2.11
N LEU A 91 -11.94 -5.93 1.50
CA LEU A 91 -12.98 -6.81 0.94
C LEU A 91 -13.77 -7.60 1.99
N LYS A 92 -13.16 -7.95 3.13
CA LYS A 92 -13.74 -8.87 4.14
C LYS A 92 -14.07 -8.22 5.49
N GLY A 93 -13.90 -6.91 5.65
CA GLY A 93 -14.00 -6.25 6.96
C GLY A 93 -15.27 -6.62 7.76
N ASN A 94 -15.10 -7.24 8.93
CA ASN A 94 -16.16 -7.75 9.82
C ASN A 94 -17.18 -8.72 9.16
N GLY A 95 -16.73 -9.51 8.17
CA GLY A 95 -17.53 -10.60 7.60
C GLY A 95 -18.50 -10.20 6.49
N LYS A 96 -18.50 -8.94 6.04
CA LYS A 96 -19.25 -8.45 4.86
C LYS A 96 -18.37 -7.52 4.03
N ASN A 97 -18.63 -7.47 2.72
CA ASN A 97 -17.98 -6.50 1.86
C ASN A 97 -18.42 -5.08 2.23
N LYS A 98 -17.45 -4.18 2.40
CA LYS A 98 -17.69 -2.76 2.73
C LYS A 98 -17.86 -1.89 1.50
N PHE A 99 -17.61 -2.42 0.30
CA PHE A 99 -17.84 -1.69 -0.93
C PHE A 99 -19.32 -1.69 -1.31
N VAL A 100 -19.82 -0.52 -1.69
CA VAL A 100 -21.18 -0.31 -2.21
C VAL A 100 -21.11 0.56 -3.45
N GLU A 101 -21.94 0.26 -4.45
CA GLU A 101 -22.05 1.13 -5.60
C GLU A 101 -22.90 2.35 -5.25
N LYS A 102 -22.37 3.55 -5.49
CA LYS A 102 -23.06 4.81 -5.27
C LYS A 102 -22.54 5.86 -6.24
N ASN A 103 -23.46 6.58 -6.89
CA ASN A 103 -23.14 7.61 -7.89
C ASN A 103 -22.21 7.10 -9.02
N GLY A 104 -22.38 5.84 -9.45
CA GLY A 104 -21.53 5.22 -10.48
C GLY A 104 -20.09 4.92 -10.02
N LYS A 105 -19.81 4.98 -8.72
CA LYS A 105 -18.52 4.64 -8.13
C LYS A 105 -18.67 3.47 -7.15
N LEU A 106 -17.65 2.63 -7.06
CA LEU A 106 -17.54 1.62 -6.02
C LEU A 106 -16.93 2.25 -4.78
N TRP A 107 -17.79 2.65 -3.84
CA TRP A 107 -17.41 3.38 -2.64
C TRP A 107 -17.09 2.43 -1.48
N TYR A 108 -15.92 2.61 -0.84
CA TYR A 108 -15.62 1.97 0.42
C TYR A 108 -16.39 2.68 1.55
N LYS A 109 -17.42 2.01 2.06
CA LYS A 109 -18.39 2.61 2.98
C LYS A 109 -17.71 3.30 4.18
N TRP A 110 -18.21 4.50 4.49
CA TRP A 110 -17.74 5.35 5.59
C TRP A 110 -16.33 5.92 5.45
N SER A 111 -15.71 5.86 4.26
CA SER A 111 -14.47 6.59 3.97
C SER A 111 -14.66 7.58 2.83
N ALA A 112 -13.57 8.24 2.41
CA ALA A 112 -13.52 9.03 1.18
C ALA A 112 -13.05 8.20 -0.03
N LEU A 113 -12.76 6.92 0.13
CA LEU A 113 -12.10 6.11 -0.89
C LEU A 113 -13.13 5.41 -1.79
N ALA A 114 -12.99 5.56 -3.10
CA ALA A 114 -13.80 4.86 -4.10
C ALA A 114 -13.00 4.47 -5.34
N PHE A 115 -13.64 3.73 -6.24
CA PHE A 115 -13.17 3.49 -7.61
C PHE A 115 -14.23 3.95 -8.61
N GLU A 116 -13.82 4.67 -9.66
CA GLU A 116 -14.71 5.04 -10.77
C GLU A 116 -14.79 3.96 -11.84
N ASN A 117 -13.77 3.12 -11.92
CA ASN A 117 -13.62 2.07 -12.91
C ASN A 117 -12.75 0.93 -12.37
N GLY A 118 -12.58 -0.13 -13.17
CA GLY A 118 -11.75 -1.27 -12.79
C GLY A 118 -12.39 -2.14 -11.70
N TYR A 119 -13.73 -2.20 -11.63
CA TYR A 119 -14.43 -3.13 -10.75
C TYR A 119 -15.58 -3.84 -11.47
N LYS A 120 -15.96 -5.01 -10.94
CA LYS A 120 -17.13 -5.78 -11.37
C LYS A 120 -17.88 -6.30 -10.14
N ILE A 121 -19.19 -6.09 -10.14
CA ILE A 121 -20.11 -6.70 -9.18
C ILE A 121 -20.71 -7.94 -9.87
N ASN A 122 -20.53 -9.11 -9.26
CA ASN A 122 -21.09 -10.35 -9.76
C ASN A 122 -22.55 -10.50 -9.31
N GLU A 123 -23.29 -11.42 -9.94
CA GLU A 123 -24.72 -11.65 -9.66
C GLU A 123 -24.99 -12.09 -8.21
N ASP A 124 -24.01 -12.73 -7.56
CA ASP A 124 -24.06 -13.12 -6.15
C ASP A 124 -23.74 -11.97 -5.18
N GLY A 125 -23.52 -10.75 -5.69
CA GLY A 125 -23.15 -9.57 -4.91
C GLY A 125 -21.67 -9.51 -4.52
N SER A 126 -20.83 -10.47 -4.95
CA SER A 126 -19.38 -10.40 -4.74
C SER A 126 -18.75 -9.36 -5.66
N ILE A 127 -17.67 -8.74 -5.20
CA ILE A 127 -16.99 -7.65 -5.91
C ILE A 127 -15.59 -8.11 -6.30
N LYS A 128 -15.23 -7.89 -7.56
CA LYS A 128 -13.86 -8.03 -8.08
C LYS A 128 -13.33 -6.66 -8.45
N ILE A 129 -12.08 -6.38 -8.10
CA ILE A 129 -11.40 -5.12 -8.38
C ILE A 129 -10.14 -5.48 -9.18
N ASP A 130 -9.94 -4.81 -10.31
CA ASP A 130 -8.76 -4.93 -11.16
C ASP A 130 -7.57 -4.28 -10.46
N ASN A 131 -6.38 -4.87 -10.61
CA ASN A 131 -5.14 -4.34 -10.02
C ASN A 131 -4.80 -2.93 -10.52
N ASN A 132 -5.33 -2.50 -11.66
CA ASN A 132 -5.14 -1.16 -12.22
C ASN A 132 -6.23 -0.17 -11.78
N ALA A 133 -7.24 -0.60 -11.02
CA ALA A 133 -8.28 0.30 -10.52
C ALA A 133 -7.66 1.36 -9.60
N VAL A 134 -7.89 2.64 -9.92
CA VAL A 134 -7.27 3.78 -9.22
C VAL A 134 -8.17 4.24 -8.09
N PHE A 135 -7.60 4.46 -6.91
CA PHE A 135 -8.30 5.06 -5.78
C PHE A 135 -8.60 6.55 -6.06
N VAL A 136 -9.85 6.94 -5.83
CA VAL A 136 -10.31 8.33 -5.96
C VAL A 136 -11.03 8.81 -4.71
N ASP A 137 -11.17 10.13 -4.57
CA ASP A 137 -12.08 10.72 -3.59
C ASP A 137 -13.54 10.51 -4.04
N PHE A 138 -14.33 9.91 -3.17
CA PHE A 138 -15.76 9.71 -3.35
C PHE A 138 -16.54 11.03 -3.33
N TYR A 139 -16.11 12.01 -2.52
CA TYR A 139 -16.84 13.26 -2.32
C TYR A 139 -16.51 14.32 -3.38
N GLU A 140 -15.43 14.14 -4.15
CA GLU A 140 -14.94 14.96 -5.27
C GLU A 140 -14.76 16.47 -5.07
N LYS A 141 -15.24 17.06 -3.98
CA LYS A 141 -15.01 18.45 -3.55
C LYS A 141 -15.33 18.53 -2.05
N ARG A 142 -14.32 18.84 -1.24
CA ARG A 142 -14.55 19.51 0.04
C ARG A 142 -14.39 21.00 -0.24
N ASP A 143 -15.48 21.65 -0.62
CA ASP A 143 -15.56 23.12 -0.53
C ASP A 143 -15.52 23.54 0.95
#